data_AF-A0A939AXN5-F1
#
_entry.id   AF-A0A939AXN5-F1
#
_cell.length_a   1.000
_cell.length_b   1.000
_cell.length_c   1.000
_cell.angle_alpha   90.00
_cell.angle_beta   90.00
_cell.angle_gamma   90.00
#
_symmetry.space_group_name_H-M   'P 1'
#
loop_
_entity.id
_entity.type
_entity.pdbx_description
1 polymer ?
#
loop_
_entity_poly.entity_id
_entity_poly.type
_entity_poly.pdbx_seq_one_letter_code
_entity_poly.pdbx_strand_id
1 'polypeptide(L)'
;MVAGLAEFLKNPGSLDSVFKVAGSLKNSPISAQMFRHLLANPDMAELVADHWRPAPIDLEALERLPAGSLGHVYAHQLRSQGLSPASLIDPTPIQSPQDYVVHRLRETHDIVHVLTGFGTDGPGELGLQAFNLAQNRSPLAAMLIFGGMLSSLQNDEPLEPLLSALVRGFELGLKAPCVIAHRLEEGWDRPLSDWQRQLGLPVAA
;
A
#
# COMPACT_ATOMS: atom_id res chain seq x y z
N MET A 1 -19.00 6.28 -16.49
CA MET A 1 -18.48 5.95 -15.15
C MET A 1 -18.37 4.44 -15.06
N VAL A 2 -17.19 3.91 -14.76
CA VAL A 2 -16.94 2.45 -14.75
C VAL A 2 -17.75 1.84 -13.61
N ALA A 3 -18.50 0.76 -13.85
CA ALA A 3 -19.42 0.16 -12.88
C ALA A 3 -18.77 -0.11 -11.50
N GLY A 4 -17.48 -0.43 -11.47
CA GLY A 4 -16.72 -0.62 -10.23
C GLY A 4 -16.58 0.64 -9.37
N LEU A 5 -16.54 1.84 -9.95
CA LEU A 5 -16.51 3.10 -9.19
C LEU A 5 -17.85 3.34 -8.46
N ALA A 6 -18.97 3.01 -9.11
CA ALA A 6 -20.29 3.16 -8.49
C ALA A 6 -20.53 2.13 -7.37
N GLU A 7 -19.96 0.94 -7.48
CA GLU A 7 -20.02 -0.10 -6.44
C GLU A 7 -19.06 0.19 -5.28
N PHE A 8 -17.87 0.74 -5.58
CA PHE A 8 -16.95 1.27 -4.58
C PHE A 8 -17.57 2.43 -3.78
N LEU A 9 -18.19 3.41 -4.44
CA LEU A 9 -18.88 4.52 -3.75
C LEU A 9 -20.04 4.05 -2.87
N LYS A 10 -20.60 2.87 -3.12
CA LYS A 10 -21.66 2.27 -2.28
C LYS A 10 -21.12 1.51 -1.07
N ASN A 11 -19.94 0.89 -1.20
CA ASN A 11 -19.31 0.07 -0.15
C ASN A 11 -17.78 0.29 -0.14
N PRO A 12 -17.31 1.48 0.30
CA PRO A 12 -15.89 1.85 0.20
C PRO A 12 -14.96 1.00 1.06
N GLY A 13 -15.49 0.29 2.07
CA GLY A 13 -14.72 -0.61 2.94
C GLY A 13 -14.63 -2.08 2.48
N SER A 14 -15.21 -2.45 1.33
CA SER A 14 -15.13 -3.83 0.83
C SER A 14 -13.84 -4.05 0.03
N LEU A 15 -12.93 -4.89 0.56
CA LEU A 15 -11.70 -5.29 -0.12
C LEU A 15 -11.97 -5.88 -1.52
N ASP A 16 -13.05 -6.65 -1.68
CA ASP A 16 -13.44 -7.23 -2.98
C ASP A 16 -13.77 -6.14 -4.02
N SER A 17 -14.44 -5.06 -3.60
CA SER A 17 -14.75 -3.95 -4.49
C SER A 17 -13.47 -3.21 -4.89
N VAL A 18 -12.54 -3.01 -3.95
CA VAL A 18 -11.23 -2.39 -4.23
C VAL A 18 -10.43 -3.24 -5.23
N PHE A 19 -10.36 -4.56 -5.03
CA PHE A 19 -9.65 -5.46 -5.94
C PHE A 19 -10.27 -5.50 -7.34
N LYS A 20 -11.60 -5.46 -7.46
CA LYS A 20 -12.28 -5.36 -8.76
C LYS A 20 -11.93 -4.05 -9.48
N VAL A 21 -11.93 -2.92 -8.77
CA VAL A 21 -11.52 -1.64 -9.35
C VAL A 21 -10.05 -1.69 -9.78
N ALA A 22 -9.14 -2.17 -8.93
CA ALA A 22 -7.73 -2.33 -9.24
C ALA A 22 -7.51 -3.20 -10.49
N GLY A 23 -8.19 -4.35 -10.58
CA GLY A 23 -8.14 -5.24 -11.73
C GLY A 23 -8.62 -4.57 -13.02
N SER A 24 -9.68 -3.75 -12.95
CA SER A 24 -10.18 -3.00 -14.11
C SER A 24 -9.20 -1.93 -14.61
N LEU A 25 -8.33 -1.41 -13.73
CA LEU A 25 -7.37 -0.35 -14.07
C LEU A 25 -6.09 -0.90 -14.69
N LYS A 26 -5.72 -2.16 -14.42
CA LYS A 26 -4.44 -2.75 -14.86
C LYS A 26 -4.16 -2.57 -16.36
N ASN A 27 -5.15 -2.84 -17.20
CA ASN A 27 -4.99 -2.77 -18.67
C ASN A 27 -5.51 -1.45 -19.27
N SER A 28 -5.70 -0.42 -18.44
CA SER A 28 -6.23 0.86 -18.88
C SER A 28 -5.12 1.86 -19.23
N PRO A 29 -5.36 2.81 -20.15
CA PRO A 29 -4.41 3.87 -20.46
C PRO A 29 -4.01 4.73 -19.25
N ILE A 30 -4.89 4.85 -18.24
CA ILE A 30 -4.62 5.66 -17.04
C ILE A 30 -3.50 5.04 -16.16
N SER A 31 -3.32 3.72 -16.20
CA SER A 31 -2.24 3.04 -15.47
C SER A 31 -0.89 3.09 -16.18
N ALA A 32 -0.85 3.46 -17.47
CA ALA A 32 0.38 3.47 -18.25
C ALA A 32 1.44 4.41 -17.66
N GLN A 33 1.02 5.54 -17.05
CA GLN A 33 1.94 6.46 -16.39
C GLN A 33 2.56 5.86 -15.11
N MET A 34 1.75 5.18 -14.29
CA MET A 34 2.23 4.47 -13.08
C MET A 34 3.29 3.43 -13.46
N PHE A 35 3.00 2.56 -14.44
CA PHE A 35 3.95 1.53 -14.85
C PHE A 35 5.24 2.12 -15.41
N ARG A 36 5.16 3.12 -16.30
CA ARG A 36 6.38 3.81 -16.79
C ARG A 36 7.18 4.45 -15.65
N HIS A 37 6.50 5.03 -14.67
CA HIS A 37 7.16 5.67 -13.53
C HIS A 37 7.89 4.66 -12.64
N LEU A 38 7.21 3.57 -12.25
CA LEU A 38 7.79 2.55 -11.39
C LEU A 38 8.88 1.73 -12.09
N LEU A 39 8.68 1.35 -13.36
CA LEU A 39 9.69 0.60 -14.11
C LEU A 39 10.90 1.44 -14.52
N ALA A 40 10.81 2.78 -14.45
CA ALA A 40 11.96 3.67 -14.61
C ALA A 40 12.77 3.85 -13.32
N ASN A 41 12.26 3.39 -12.17
CA ASN A 41 13.03 3.37 -10.93
C ASN A 41 14.05 2.21 -11.01
N PRO A 42 15.36 2.47 -10.82
CA PRO A 42 16.40 1.44 -10.94
C PRO A 42 16.22 0.25 -9.99
N ASP A 43 15.87 0.50 -8.73
CA ASP A 43 15.70 -0.55 -7.72
C ASP A 43 14.51 -1.44 -8.06
N MET A 44 13.40 -0.86 -8.52
CA MET A 44 12.24 -1.61 -9.00
C MET A 44 12.57 -2.41 -10.27
N ALA A 45 13.33 -1.82 -11.21
CA ALA A 45 13.74 -2.50 -12.42
C ALA A 45 14.64 -3.71 -12.13
N GLU A 46 15.52 -3.60 -11.13
CA GLU A 46 16.34 -4.71 -10.63
C GLU A 46 15.47 -5.83 -10.07
N LEU A 47 14.51 -5.52 -9.19
CA LEU A 47 13.57 -6.51 -8.65
C LEU A 47 12.81 -7.26 -9.75
N VAL A 48 12.36 -6.54 -10.77
CA VAL A 48 11.65 -7.12 -11.93
C VAL A 48 12.58 -8.02 -12.75
N ALA A 49 13.81 -7.58 -13.01
CA ALA A 49 14.80 -8.33 -13.78
C ALA A 49 15.23 -9.64 -13.08
N ASP A 50 15.37 -9.58 -11.76
CA ASP A 50 15.71 -10.74 -10.92
C ASP A 50 14.54 -11.69 -10.69
N HIS A 51 13.32 -11.31 -11.11
CA HIS A 51 12.07 -11.97 -10.72
C HIS A 51 11.98 -12.19 -9.20
N TRP A 52 12.50 -11.23 -8.43
CA TRP A 52 12.66 -11.39 -7.00
C TRP A 52 11.30 -11.52 -6.30
N ARG A 53 11.19 -12.45 -5.35
CA ARG A 53 9.97 -12.69 -4.56
C ARG A 53 10.36 -13.06 -3.14
N PRO A 54 9.62 -12.57 -2.13
CA PRO A 54 9.89 -13.00 -0.76
C PRO A 54 9.52 -14.48 -0.58
N ALA A 55 10.13 -15.12 0.43
CA ALA A 55 9.65 -16.41 0.91
C ALA A 55 8.20 -16.28 1.42
N PRO A 56 7.40 -17.36 1.40
CA PRO A 56 6.06 -17.35 1.99
C PRO A 56 6.10 -16.81 3.43
N ILE A 57 5.22 -15.84 3.71
CA ILE A 57 5.16 -15.18 5.00
C ILE A 57 4.49 -16.11 6.01
N ASP A 58 5.22 -16.46 7.06
CA ASP A 58 4.71 -17.17 8.24
C ASP A 58 4.44 -16.17 9.37
N LEU A 59 3.16 -15.83 9.59
CA LEU A 59 2.76 -14.89 10.64
C LEU A 59 3.18 -15.34 12.03
N GLU A 60 3.11 -16.64 12.35
CA GLU A 60 3.49 -17.13 13.68
C GLU A 60 4.99 -16.98 13.91
N ALA A 61 5.80 -17.18 12.86
CA ALA A 61 7.23 -16.91 12.92
C ALA A 61 7.52 -15.41 13.11
N LEU A 62 6.81 -14.54 12.41
CA LEU A 62 6.97 -13.09 12.54
C LEU A 62 6.58 -12.56 13.92
N GLU A 63 5.53 -13.10 14.55
CA GLU A 63 5.12 -12.75 15.92
C GLU A 63 6.22 -13.02 16.95
N ARG A 64 7.07 -14.03 16.71
CA ARG A 64 8.17 -14.42 17.62
C ARG A 64 9.42 -13.56 17.44
N LEU A 65 9.47 -12.68 16.44
CA LEU A 65 10.58 -11.75 16.24
C LEU A 65 10.63 -10.70 17.37
N PRO A 66 11.78 -10.01 17.56
CA PRO A 66 11.92 -9.02 18.61
C PRO A 66 10.82 -7.96 18.55
N ALA A 67 10.30 -7.56 19.71
CA ALA A 67 9.34 -6.46 19.80
C ALA A 67 9.92 -5.19 19.16
N GLY A 68 9.13 -4.50 18.34
CA GLY A 68 9.57 -3.32 17.59
C GLY A 68 10.34 -3.62 16.28
N SER A 69 10.55 -4.90 15.94
CA SER A 69 10.97 -5.28 14.58
C SER A 69 9.83 -5.10 13.57
N LEU A 70 10.18 -4.95 12.29
CA LEU A 70 9.19 -4.80 11.21
C LEU A 70 8.19 -5.98 11.20
N GLY A 71 8.70 -7.21 11.28
CA GLY A 71 7.90 -8.43 11.22
C GLY A 71 6.97 -8.57 12.41
N HIS A 72 7.45 -8.28 13.62
CA HIS A 72 6.61 -8.33 14.82
C HIS A 72 5.44 -7.33 14.73
N VAL A 73 5.72 -6.07 14.35
CA VAL A 73 4.68 -5.03 14.23
C VAL A 73 3.68 -5.37 13.11
N TYR A 74 4.18 -5.81 11.96
CA TYR A 74 3.36 -6.24 10.82
C TYR A 74 2.44 -7.40 11.16
N ALA A 75 2.94 -8.42 11.86
CA ALA A 75 2.14 -9.57 12.22
C ALA A 75 1.02 -9.20 13.20
N HIS A 76 1.33 -8.38 14.21
CA HIS A 76 0.33 -7.87 15.15
C HIS A 76 -0.75 -7.02 14.45
N GLN A 77 -0.38 -6.19 13.48
CA GLN A 77 -1.34 -5.42 12.69
C GLN A 77 -2.31 -6.34 11.93
N LEU A 78 -1.80 -7.31 11.16
CA LEU A 78 -2.65 -8.24 10.40
C LEU A 78 -3.59 -9.05 11.29
N ARG A 79 -3.11 -9.53 12.44
CA ARG A 79 -3.95 -10.22 13.42
C ARG A 79 -5.08 -9.35 13.94
N SER A 80 -4.81 -8.09 14.23
CA SER A 80 -5.83 -7.15 14.74
C SER A 80 -6.96 -6.91 13.73
N GLN A 81 -6.67 -7.11 12.44
CA GLN A 81 -7.62 -6.97 11.33
C GLN A 81 -8.30 -8.28 10.94
N GLY A 82 -7.89 -9.41 11.54
CA GLY A 82 -8.36 -10.74 11.13
C GLY A 82 -7.88 -11.17 9.74
N LEU A 83 -6.82 -10.55 9.21
CA LEU A 83 -6.25 -10.86 7.90
C LEU A 83 -5.16 -11.93 8.00
N SER A 84 -4.92 -12.60 6.87
CA SER A 84 -3.83 -13.57 6.70
C SER A 84 -2.98 -13.22 5.47
N PRO A 85 -1.69 -13.59 5.41
CA PRO A 85 -0.87 -13.36 4.21
C PRO A 85 -1.47 -14.05 2.99
N ALA A 86 -2.11 -15.21 3.17
CA ALA A 86 -2.78 -15.94 2.10
C ALA A 86 -3.92 -15.15 1.44
N SER A 87 -4.63 -14.30 2.18
CA SER A 87 -5.67 -13.43 1.60
C SER A 87 -5.11 -12.22 0.84
N LEU A 88 -3.84 -11.86 1.09
CA LEU A 88 -3.18 -10.70 0.50
C LEU A 88 -2.44 -11.04 -0.79
N ILE A 89 -2.02 -12.29 -0.96
CA ILE A 89 -1.32 -12.76 -2.16
C ILE A 89 -2.33 -12.92 -3.30
N ASP A 90 -2.03 -12.31 -4.45
CA ASP A 90 -2.74 -12.58 -5.69
C ASP A 90 -2.26 -13.92 -6.27
N PRO A 91 -3.16 -14.91 -6.52
CA PRO A 91 -2.75 -16.21 -7.04
C PRO A 91 -2.49 -16.20 -8.56
N THR A 92 -2.74 -15.08 -9.24
CA THR A 92 -2.52 -14.99 -10.70
C THR A 92 -1.03 -15.06 -11.05
N PRO A 93 -0.67 -15.66 -12.21
CA PRO A 93 0.72 -15.74 -12.60
C PRO A 93 1.26 -14.37 -13.02
N ILE A 94 2.51 -14.09 -12.65
CA ILE A 94 3.27 -12.94 -13.15
C ILE A 94 3.84 -13.29 -14.52
N GLN A 95 3.33 -12.64 -15.57
CA GLN A 95 3.73 -12.89 -16.96
C GLN A 95 4.43 -11.69 -17.60
N SER A 96 4.42 -10.53 -16.92
CA SER A 96 4.98 -9.28 -17.41
C SER A 96 5.51 -8.40 -16.27
N PRO A 97 6.37 -7.40 -16.58
CA PRO A 97 6.77 -6.37 -15.62
C PRO A 97 5.59 -5.63 -14.98
N GLN A 98 4.51 -5.42 -15.72
CA GLN A 98 3.29 -4.78 -15.21
C GLN A 98 2.58 -5.68 -14.21
N ASP A 99 2.52 -6.99 -14.46
CA ASP A 99 1.99 -7.95 -13.47
C ASP A 99 2.82 -7.92 -12.19
N TYR A 100 4.15 -7.93 -12.33
CA TYR A 100 5.05 -7.84 -11.18
C TYR A 100 4.77 -6.59 -10.33
N VAL A 101 4.63 -5.43 -10.98
CA VAL A 101 4.31 -4.17 -10.29
C VAL A 101 2.97 -4.25 -9.55
N VAL A 102 1.93 -4.83 -10.15
CA VAL A 102 0.62 -5.00 -9.50
C VAL A 102 0.72 -5.90 -8.28
N HIS A 103 1.43 -7.03 -8.39
CA HIS A 103 1.69 -7.91 -7.25
C HIS A 103 2.47 -7.20 -6.16
N ARG A 104 3.55 -6.49 -6.50
CA ARG A 104 4.39 -5.77 -5.55
C ARG A 104 3.59 -4.73 -4.77
N LEU A 105 2.76 -3.95 -5.46
CA LEU A 105 1.88 -2.96 -4.83
C LEU A 105 0.91 -3.59 -3.83
N ARG A 106 0.30 -4.72 -4.21
CA ARG A 106 -0.65 -5.44 -3.35
C ARG A 106 0.03 -6.09 -2.14
N GLU A 107 1.12 -6.81 -2.36
CA GLU A 107 1.78 -7.63 -1.34
C GLU A 107 2.53 -6.79 -0.31
N THR A 108 2.97 -5.58 -0.68
CA THR A 108 3.64 -4.65 0.24
C THR A 108 2.69 -3.66 0.93
N HIS A 109 1.43 -3.55 0.51
CA HIS A 109 0.49 -2.54 0.99
C HIS A 109 0.43 -2.44 2.53
N ASP A 110 0.19 -3.57 3.20
CA ASP A 110 0.14 -3.66 4.66
C ASP A 110 1.48 -3.39 5.35
N ILE A 111 2.60 -3.68 4.66
CA ILE A 111 3.94 -3.31 5.14
C ILE A 111 4.10 -1.79 5.10
N VAL A 112 3.57 -1.11 4.06
CA VAL A 112 3.65 0.35 3.96
C VAL A 112 2.82 1.02 5.07
N HIS A 113 1.69 0.47 5.49
CA HIS A 113 0.98 0.93 6.70
C HIS A 113 1.91 0.96 7.92
N VAL A 114 2.61 -0.16 8.17
CA VAL A 114 3.54 -0.29 9.31
C VAL A 114 4.69 0.72 9.21
N LEU A 115 5.29 0.86 8.02
CA LEU A 115 6.41 1.78 7.81
C LEU A 115 6.03 3.25 8.03
N THR A 116 4.85 3.64 7.55
CA THR A 116 4.38 5.04 7.57
C THR A 116 3.65 5.40 8.86
N GLY A 117 3.17 4.41 9.61
CA GLY A 117 2.31 4.61 10.78
C GLY A 117 0.95 5.19 10.40
N PHE A 118 0.43 4.86 9.22
CA PHE A 118 -0.99 5.09 8.90
C PHE A 118 -1.81 3.92 9.43
N GLY A 119 -2.83 4.22 10.24
CA GLY A 119 -3.81 3.23 10.66
C GLY A 119 -4.66 2.74 9.49
N THR A 120 -5.50 1.75 9.78
CA THR A 120 -6.46 1.18 8.82
C THR A 120 -7.89 1.64 9.07
N ASP A 121 -8.03 2.77 9.77
CA ASP A 121 -9.26 3.54 9.85
C ASP A 121 -9.42 4.42 8.59
N GLY A 122 -10.63 4.95 8.33
CA GLY A 122 -10.91 5.71 7.11
C GLY A 122 -9.89 6.83 6.80
N PRO A 123 -9.59 7.74 7.74
CA PRO A 123 -8.55 8.75 7.55
C PRO A 123 -7.15 8.15 7.34
N GLY A 124 -6.75 7.15 8.13
CA GLY A 124 -5.46 6.47 8.00
C GLY A 124 -5.26 5.85 6.62
N GLU A 125 -6.26 5.11 6.14
CA GLU A 125 -6.28 4.51 4.80
C GLU A 125 -6.11 5.56 3.71
N LEU A 126 -6.88 6.65 3.76
CA LEU A 126 -6.78 7.72 2.76
C LEU A 126 -5.45 8.46 2.82
N GLY A 127 -4.86 8.61 4.01
CA GLY A 127 -3.49 9.09 4.19
C GLY A 127 -2.47 8.18 3.49
N LEU A 128 -2.62 6.86 3.63
CA LEU A 128 -1.77 5.91 2.90
C LEU A 128 -2.02 6.00 1.38
N GLN A 129 -3.26 6.19 0.93
CA GLN A 129 -3.52 6.39 -0.50
C GLN A 129 -2.86 7.67 -1.03
N ALA A 130 -2.83 8.76 -0.26
CA ALA A 130 -2.08 9.96 -0.64
C ALA A 130 -0.58 9.69 -0.75
N PHE A 131 -0.02 8.93 0.20
CA PHE A 131 1.37 8.45 0.14
C PHE A 131 1.63 7.64 -1.14
N ASN A 132 0.76 6.66 -1.45
CA ASN A 132 0.86 5.85 -2.66
C ASN A 132 0.78 6.71 -3.92
N LEU A 133 -0.19 7.62 -4.01
CA LEU A 133 -0.33 8.51 -5.15
C LEU A 133 0.95 9.32 -5.40
N ALA A 134 1.59 9.84 -4.35
CA ALA A 134 2.87 10.54 -4.45
C ALA A 134 4.02 9.63 -4.93
N GLN A 135 4.08 8.39 -4.44
CA GLN A 135 5.19 7.46 -4.71
C GLN A 135 5.10 6.73 -6.04
N ASN A 136 3.91 6.26 -6.38
CA ASN A 136 3.69 5.32 -7.48
C ASN A 136 2.71 5.83 -8.53
N ARG A 137 2.09 7.01 -8.32
CA ARG A 137 1.11 7.60 -9.24
C ARG A 137 -0.10 6.69 -9.48
N SER A 138 -0.50 5.92 -8.46
CA SER A 138 -1.60 4.96 -8.55
C SER A 138 -2.93 5.63 -8.93
N PRO A 139 -3.56 5.21 -10.05
CA PRO A 139 -4.90 5.66 -10.41
C PRO A 139 -5.96 5.22 -9.38
N LEU A 140 -5.76 4.05 -8.76
CA LEU A 140 -6.64 3.56 -7.70
C LEU A 140 -6.61 4.52 -6.51
N ALA A 141 -5.42 4.92 -6.05
CA ALA A 141 -5.27 5.85 -4.95
C ALA A 141 -6.02 7.18 -5.22
N ALA A 142 -5.89 7.73 -6.43
CA ALA A 142 -6.63 8.93 -6.82
C ALA A 142 -8.16 8.74 -6.73
N MET A 143 -8.68 7.60 -7.18
CA MET A 143 -10.10 7.28 -7.11
C MET A 143 -10.59 7.08 -5.66
N LEU A 144 -9.79 6.42 -4.82
CA LEU A 144 -10.09 6.19 -3.41
C LEU A 144 -10.13 7.51 -2.63
N ILE A 145 -9.15 8.40 -2.83
CA ILE A 145 -9.10 9.74 -2.23
C ILE A 145 -10.33 10.55 -2.63
N PHE A 146 -10.65 10.58 -3.93
CA PHE A 146 -11.84 11.29 -4.43
C PHE A 146 -13.13 10.73 -3.82
N GLY A 147 -13.29 9.40 -3.83
CA GLY A 147 -14.49 8.75 -3.28
C GLY A 147 -14.63 8.94 -1.77
N GLY A 148 -13.52 8.89 -1.03
CA GLY A 148 -13.50 9.14 0.42
C GLY A 148 -13.94 10.55 0.77
N MET A 149 -13.38 11.58 0.11
CA MET A 149 -13.80 12.97 0.32
C MET A 149 -15.27 13.20 -0.04
N LEU A 150 -15.73 12.61 -1.15
CA LEU A 150 -17.13 12.71 -1.56
C LEU A 150 -18.07 12.04 -0.55
N SER A 151 -17.69 10.86 -0.04
CA SER A 151 -18.46 10.13 0.97
C SER A 151 -18.60 10.94 2.25
N SER A 152 -17.51 11.52 2.77
CA SER A 152 -17.57 12.33 3.99
C SER A 152 -18.47 13.55 3.83
N LEU A 153 -18.44 14.22 2.67
CA LEU A 153 -19.37 15.32 2.37
C LEU A 153 -20.83 14.87 2.29
N GLN A 154 -21.11 13.69 1.71
CA GLN A 154 -22.46 13.16 1.57
C GLN A 154 -23.06 12.72 2.91
N ASN A 155 -22.21 12.26 3.83
CA ASN A 155 -22.60 11.76 5.14
C ASN A 155 -22.55 12.82 6.25
N ASP A 156 -22.20 14.08 5.92
CA ASP A 156 -22.01 15.17 6.90
C ASP A 156 -20.96 14.83 7.97
N GLU A 157 -19.89 14.14 7.56
CA GLU A 157 -18.76 13.78 8.41
C GLU A 157 -17.69 14.90 8.43
N PRO A 158 -17.00 15.15 9.56
CA PRO A 158 -15.89 16.10 9.62
C PRO A 158 -14.76 15.76 8.64
N LEU A 159 -14.32 16.74 7.85
CA LEU A 159 -13.26 16.56 6.85
C LEU A 159 -11.86 16.71 7.43
N GLU A 160 -11.70 17.38 8.57
CA GLU A 160 -10.40 17.75 9.13
C GLU A 160 -9.48 16.55 9.38
N PRO A 161 -9.93 15.41 9.94
CA PRO A 161 -9.08 14.24 10.12
C PRO A 161 -8.59 13.66 8.80
N LEU A 162 -9.49 13.57 7.81
CA LEU A 162 -9.20 13.06 6.47
C LEU A 162 -8.20 13.97 5.76
N LEU A 163 -8.45 15.28 5.73
CA LEU A 163 -7.57 16.25 5.09
C LEU A 163 -6.18 16.27 5.74
N SER A 164 -6.11 16.18 7.07
CA SER A 164 -4.84 16.10 7.79
C SER A 164 -4.05 14.85 7.42
N ALA A 165 -4.72 13.71 7.30
CA ALA A 165 -4.10 12.45 6.88
C ALA A 165 -3.61 12.52 5.42
N LEU A 166 -4.38 13.12 4.51
CA LEU A 166 -3.97 13.33 3.12
C LEU A 166 -2.72 14.22 3.02
N VAL A 167 -2.69 15.35 3.74
CA VAL A 167 -1.54 16.25 3.77
C VAL A 167 -0.30 15.50 4.25
N ARG A 168 -0.39 14.79 5.38
CA ARG A 168 0.70 13.95 5.89
C ARG A 168 1.14 12.90 4.87
N GLY A 169 0.20 12.23 4.20
CA GLY A 169 0.47 11.20 3.21
C GLY A 169 1.28 11.73 2.03
N PHE A 170 0.84 12.86 1.44
CA PHE A 170 1.57 13.51 0.36
C PHE A 170 2.95 13.99 0.80
N GLU A 171 3.06 14.63 1.97
CA GLU A 171 4.35 15.10 2.48
C GLU A 171 5.36 13.97 2.66
N LEU A 172 4.93 12.85 3.23
CA LEU A 172 5.79 11.68 3.41
C LEU A 172 6.16 11.04 2.08
N GLY A 173 5.17 10.84 1.19
CA GLY A 173 5.38 10.17 -0.08
C GLY A 173 6.28 10.94 -1.05
N LEU A 174 6.23 12.28 -1.01
CA LEU A 174 7.09 13.14 -1.82
C LEU A 174 8.53 13.23 -1.32
N LYS A 175 8.78 12.93 -0.04
CA LYS A 175 10.12 13.03 0.58
C LYS A 175 10.86 11.69 0.61
N ALA A 176 10.14 10.58 0.79
CA ALA A 176 10.73 9.25 0.89
C ALA A 176 11.17 8.70 -0.48
N PRO A 177 12.18 7.82 -0.54
CA PRO A 177 12.42 7.00 -1.72
C PRO A 177 11.23 6.06 -1.99
N CYS A 178 11.18 5.45 -3.18
CA CYS A 178 10.12 4.51 -3.54
C CYS A 178 10.18 3.26 -2.64
N VAL A 179 9.35 3.20 -1.59
CA VAL A 179 9.50 2.21 -0.51
C VAL A 179 9.29 0.79 -1.00
N ILE A 180 8.37 0.61 -1.96
CA ILE A 180 8.03 -0.70 -2.53
C ILE A 180 9.13 -1.27 -3.45
N ALA A 181 10.14 -0.46 -3.79
CA ALA A 181 11.29 -0.88 -4.57
C ALA A 181 12.39 -1.55 -3.70
N HIS A 182 12.25 -1.53 -2.38
CA HIS A 182 13.17 -2.22 -1.47
C HIS A 182 12.70 -3.65 -1.16
N ARG A 183 13.63 -4.55 -0.85
CA ARG A 183 13.38 -5.93 -0.38
C ARG A 183 13.02 -5.94 1.12
N LEU A 184 11.90 -5.30 1.48
CA LEU A 184 11.47 -5.09 2.87
C LEU A 184 11.40 -6.42 3.66
N GLU A 185 10.98 -7.47 2.99
CA GLU A 185 10.78 -8.81 3.52
C GLU A 185 12.07 -9.56 3.85
N GLU A 186 13.24 -9.09 3.40
CA GLU A 186 14.54 -9.63 3.82
C GLU A 186 14.95 -9.12 5.21
N GLY A 187 14.30 -8.07 5.72
CA GLY A 187 14.63 -7.43 7.00
C GLY A 187 13.48 -7.46 8.00
N TRP A 188 12.83 -8.61 8.19
CA TRP A 188 11.73 -8.75 9.13
C TRP A 188 12.15 -8.58 10.60
N ASP A 189 13.32 -9.08 10.97
CA ASP A 189 13.88 -9.00 12.33
C ASP A 189 14.48 -7.62 12.64
N ARG A 190 14.74 -6.82 11.59
CA ARG A 190 15.28 -5.47 11.70
C ARG A 190 14.32 -4.56 12.48
N PRO A 191 14.81 -3.70 13.39
CA PRO A 191 14.01 -2.68 14.05
C PRO A 191 13.27 -1.81 13.02
N LEU A 192 11.96 -1.61 13.23
CA LEU A 192 11.14 -0.74 12.39
C LEU A 192 11.73 0.67 12.29
N SER A 193 12.28 1.18 13.40
CA SER A 193 12.92 2.49 13.44
C SER A 193 14.14 2.62 12.51
N ASP A 194 14.86 1.52 12.24
CA ASP A 194 15.99 1.54 11.30
C ASP A 194 15.49 1.60 9.85
N TRP A 195 14.42 0.88 9.52
CA TRP A 195 13.74 1.01 8.23
C TRP A 195 13.23 2.44 8.02
N GLN A 196 12.55 3.00 9.03
CA GLN A 196 12.03 4.35 8.98
C GLN A 196 13.14 5.38 8.77
N ARG A 197 14.26 5.28 9.50
CA ARG A 197 15.44 6.14 9.30
C ARG A 197 16.01 6.03 7.88
N GLN A 198 16.19 4.81 7.38
CA GLN A 198 16.72 4.59 6.02
C GLN A 198 15.80 5.18 4.94
N LEU A 199 14.48 5.05 5.12
CA LEU A 199 13.49 5.50 4.15
C LEU A 199 13.05 6.95 4.38
N GLY A 200 13.67 7.68 5.32
CA GLY A 200 13.29 9.06 5.63
C GLY A 200 11.86 9.21 6.15
N LEU A 201 11.32 8.17 6.79
CA LEU A 201 9.98 8.13 7.37
C LEU A 201 10.01 8.50 8.87
N PRO A 202 8.88 8.95 9.46
CA PRO A 202 8.82 9.25 10.88
C PRO A 202 9.12 8.03 11.72
N VAL A 203 10.00 8.17 12.71
CA VAL A 203 10.27 7.12 13.68
C VAL A 203 9.15 7.12 14.72
N ALA A 204 8.46 6.00 14.88
CA ALA A 204 7.47 5.85 15.96
C ALA A 204 8.18 6.03 17.31
N ALA A 205 7.63 6.90 18.16
CA ALA A 205 8.16 7.22 19.49
C ALA A 205 7.92 6.09 20.49
#